data_AF-A0A7D9D3E7-F1
#
_entry.id   AF-A0A7D9D3E7-F1
#
_cell.length_a   1.000
_cell.length_b   1.000
_cell.length_c   1.000
_cell.angle_alpha   90.00
_cell.angle_beta   90.00
_cell.angle_gamma   90.00
#
_symmetry.space_group_name_H-M   'P 1'
#
loop_
_entity.id
_entity.type
_entity.pdbx_description
1 polymer ?
#
loop_
_entity_poly.entity_id
_entity_poly.type
_entity_poly.pdbx_seq_one_letter_code
_entity_poly.pdbx_strand_id
1 'polypeptide(L)' 'MQLAHKQAMLTRIYIEALLVDEDLADQVWEAWDKGEISDSWAVWFWWTIAASAAVGF' A
#
# COMPACT_ATOMS: atom_id res chain seq x y z
N MET A 1 13.17 14.66 10.49
CA MET A 1 13.56 13.22 10.58
C MET A 1 12.38 12.25 10.43
N GLN A 2 11.19 12.51 10.98
CA GLN A 2 10.04 11.58 10.87
C GLN A 2 9.43 11.42 9.46
N LEU A 3 9.41 12.47 8.63
CA LEU A 3 8.74 12.43 7.31
C LEU A 3 9.42 11.47 6.32
N ALA A 4 10.75 11.50 6.24
CA ALA A 4 11.51 10.63 5.34
C ALA A 4 11.38 9.15 5.72
N HIS A 5 11.37 8.85 7.02
CA HIS A 5 11.15 7.49 7.51
C HIS A 5 9.74 6.98 7.17
N LYS A 6 8.73 7.82 7.36
CA LYS A 6 7.34 7.52 7.00
C LYS A 6 7.18 7.26 5.49
N GLN A 7 7.79 8.10 4.64
CA GLN A 7 7.76 7.92 3.19
C GLN A 7 8.43 6.61 2.77
N ALA A 8 9.58 6.27 3.35
CA ALA A 8 10.26 5.01 3.08
C ALA A 8 9.40 3.79 3.46
N MET A 9 8.67 3.86 4.58
CA MET A 9 7.76 2.80 5.02
C MET A 9 6.58 2.62 4.05
N LEU A 10 5.92 3.72 3.67
CA LEU A 10 4.80 3.69 2.72
C LEU A 10 5.24 3.14 1.36
N THR A 11 6.37 3.62 0.85
CA THR A 11 6.93 3.18 -0.43
C THR A 11 7.21 1.68 -0.42
N ARG A 12 7.79 1.16 0.66
CA ARG A 12 8.09 -0.27 0.78
C ARG A 12 6.83 -1.12 0.72
N ILE A 13 5.81 -0.77 1.50
CA ILE A 13 4.56 -1.55 1.60
C ILE A 13 3.79 -1.49 0.27
N TYR A 14 3.79 -0.33 -0.39
CA TYR A 14 3.23 -0.18 -1.74
C TYR A 14 3.94 -1.09 -2.76
N ILE A 15 5.28 -1.12 -2.76
CA ILE A 15 6.04 -2.04 -3.63
C ILE A 15 5.70 -3.50 -3.33
N GLU A 16 5.60 -3.89 -2.06
CA GLU A 16 5.22 -5.26 -1.68
C GLU A 16 3.81 -5.61 -2.20
N ALA A 17 2.86 -4.67 -2.19
CA ALA A 17 1.53 -4.86 -2.75
C ALA A 17 1.53 -4.93 -4.29
N LEU A 18 2.28 -4.07 -4.97
CA LEU A 18 2.45 -4.07 -6.43
C LEU A 18 2.94 -5.41 -6.97
N LEU A 19 3.82 -6.09 -6.22
CA LEU A 19 4.35 -7.40 -6.61
C LEU A 19 3.30 -8.52 -6.55
N VAL A 20 2.16 -8.30 -5.88
CA VAL A 20 1.09 -9.29 -5.72
C VAL A 20 -0.09 -8.99 -6.63
N ASP A 21 -0.58 -7.74 -6.60
CA ASP A 21 -1.70 -7.28 -7.42
C ASP A 21 -1.48 -5.81 -7.75
N GLU A 22 -0.91 -5.55 -8.93
CA GLU A 22 -0.59 -4.21 -9.42
C GLU A 22 -1.85 -3.34 -9.55
N ASP A 23 -2.89 -3.86 -10.18
CA ASP A 23 -4.14 -3.13 -10.44
C ASP A 23 -4.81 -2.70 -9.13
N LEU A 24 -4.85 -3.57 -8.13
CA LEU A 24 -5.46 -3.26 -6.84
C LEU A 24 -4.57 -2.34 -6.00
N ALA A 25 -3.24 -2.51 -6.04
CA ALA A 25 -2.30 -1.65 -5.33
C ALA A 25 -2.33 -0.22 -5.88
N ASP A 26 -2.47 -0.05 -7.20
CA ASP A 26 -2.58 1.26 -7.85
C ASP A 26 -3.90 1.96 -7.56
N GLN A 27 -5.01 1.22 -7.50
CA GLN A 27 -6.30 1.82 -7.06
C GLN A 27 -6.21 2.40 -5.64
N VAL A 28 -5.52 1.72 -4.73
CA VAL A 28 -5.27 2.23 -3.37
C VAL A 28 -4.37 3.46 -3.41
N TRP A 29 -3.34 3.45 -4.26
CA TRP A 29 -2.45 4.60 -4.44
C TRP A 29 -3.23 5.83 -4.95
N GLU A 30 -4.08 5.67 -5.95
CA GLU A 30 -4.90 6.76 -6.47
C GLU A 30 -5.87 7.33 -5.43
N ALA A 31 -6.56 6.47 -4.67
CA ALA A 31 -7.47 6.91 -3.62
C ALA A 31 -6.72 7.67 -2.52
N TRP A 32 -5.51 7.24 -2.18
CA TRP A 32 -4.64 7.92 -1.23
C TRP A 32 -4.14 9.27 -1.76
N ASP A 33 -3.68 9.34 -3.01
CA ASP A 33 -3.20 10.56 -3.66
C ASP A 33 -4.30 11.63 -3.79
N LYS A 34 -5.54 11.20 -4.07
CA LYS A 34 -6.74 12.06 -4.07
C LYS A 34 -7.17 12.50 -2.67
N GLY A 35 -6.59 11.93 -1.61
CA GLY A 35 -6.95 12.21 -0.21
C GLY A 35 -8.28 11.59 0.22
N GLU A 36 -8.79 10.60 -0.54
CA GLU A 36 -10.03 9.89 -0.22
C GLU A 36 -9.84 8.91 0.96
N ILE A 37 -8.60 8.44 1.16
CA ILE A 37 -8.21 7.61 2.30
C ILE A 37 -6.96 8.19 2.99
N SER A 38 -6.85 7.96 4.31
CA SER A 38 -5.69 8.37 5.09
C SER A 38 -4.50 7.42 4.91
N ASP A 39 -3.31 7.86 5.30
CA ASP A 39 -2.10 7.01 5.28
C ASP A 39 -2.28 5.68 6.01
N SER A 40 -3.00 5.68 7.14
CA SER A 40 -3.26 4.45 7.90
C SER A 40 -4.11 3.46 7.12
N TRP A 41 -5.07 3.95 6.33
CA TRP A 41 -5.89 3.12 5.47
C TRP A 41 -5.11 2.61 4.26
N ALA A 42 -4.31 3.46 3.61
CA ALA A 42 -3.45 3.04 2.51
C ALA A 42 -2.51 1.90 2.92
N VAL A 43 -1.85 2.04 4.09
CA VAL A 43 -1.01 0.97 4.67
C VAL A 43 -1.79 -0.32 4.90
N TRP A 44 -2.99 -0.22 5.48
CA TRP A 44 -3.80 -1.40 5.80
C TRP A 44 -4.25 -2.16 4.55
N PHE A 45 -4.66 -1.44 3.50
CA PHE A 45 -5.02 -2.05 2.22
C PHE A 45 -3.82 -2.71 1.53
N TRP A 46 -2.71 -2.00 1.36
CA TRP A 46 -1.51 -2.57 0.75
C TRP A 46 -0.96 -3.77 1.53
N TRP A 47 -1.01 -3.76 2.87
CA TRP A 47 -0.68 -4.94 3.67
C TRP A 47 -1.60 -6.12 3.41
N THR A 48 -2.90 -5.88 3.23
CA THR A 48 -3.87 -6.94 2.93
C THR A 48 -3.60 -7.55 1.56
N ILE A 49 -3.29 -6.70 0.56
CA ILE A 49 -2.88 -7.13 -0.79
C ILE A 49 -1.60 -7.97 -0.69
N ALA A 50 -0.55 -7.44 -0.07
CA ALA A 50 0.74 -8.12 0.07
C ALA A 50 0.61 -9.46 0.83
N ALA A 51 -0.24 -9.52 1.86
CA ALA A 51 -0.49 -10.73 2.64
C ALA A 51 -1.28 -11.78 1.86
N SER A 52 -2.08 -11.40 0.86
CA SER A 52 -2.87 -12.34 0.05
C SER A 52 -2.00 -13.33 -0.74
N ALA A 53 -0.75 -12.95 -1.07
CA ALA A 53 0.23 -13.86 -1.67
C ALA A 53 0.55 -15.09 -0.81
N ALA A 54 0.41 -14.98 0.52
CA ALA A 54 0.65 -16.09 1.44
C ALA A 54 -0.55 -17.06 1.55
N VAL A 55 -1.73 -16.68 1.06
CA VAL A 55 -3.00 -17.38 1.29
C VAL A 55 -3.54 -18.07 0.03
N GLY A 56 -2.74 -18.15 -1.04
CA GLY A 56 -3.04 -18.80 -2.34
C GLY A 56 -4.38 -19.52 -2.44
N PHE A 57 -5.36 -18.84 -3.05
CA PHE A 57 -6.55 -19.47 -3.64
C PHE A 57 -6.27 -19.82 -5.09
#